data_AF-A0A8S8YAQ1-F1
#
_entry.id   AF-A0A8S8YAQ1-F1
#
_cell.length_a   1.000
_cell.length_b   1.000
_cell.length_c   1.000
_cell.angle_alpha   90.00
_cell.angle_beta   90.00
_cell.angle_gamma   90.00
#
_symmetry.space_group_name_H-M   'P 1'
#
loop_
_entity.id
_entity.type
_entity.pdbx_description
1 polymer ?
#
loop_
_entity_poly.entity_id
_entity_poly.type
_entity_poly.pdbx_seq_one_letter_code
_entity_poly.pdbx_strand_id
1 'polypeptide(L)' 'MLLYLAAAGVGRLTVIDDDVVSLSNLQRQVIYRMKTLDATRPKWPRNACLTLTPISTFMSIRHALEPEQRLGLAQRP' A
#
# COMPACT_ATOMS: atom_id res chain seq x y z
N MET A 1 -4.36 6.39 -5.97
CA MET A 1 -5.66 6.23 -5.28
C MET A 1 -5.52 6.05 -3.76
N LEU A 2 -4.57 5.23 -3.27
CA LEU A 2 -4.40 4.95 -1.83
C LEU A 2 -4.35 6.18 -0.90
N LEU A 3 -3.61 7.24 -1.26
CA LEU A 3 -3.50 8.45 -0.44
C LEU A 3 -4.86 9.14 -0.21
N TYR A 4 -5.73 9.14 -1.21
CA TYR A 4 -7.05 9.77 -1.09
C TYR A 4 -7.97 8.98 -0.17
N LEU A 5 -7.95 7.64 -0.24
CA LEU A 5 -8.72 6.79 0.66
C LEU A 5 -8.23 6.91 2.11
N ALA A 6 -6.91 7.00 2.30
CA ALA A 6 -6.32 7.27 3.62
C ALA A 6 -6.77 8.63 4.15
N ALA A 7 -6.64 9.70 3.36
CA ALA A 7 -7.05 11.06 3.76
C ALA A 7 -8.55 11.18 4.03
N ALA A 8 -9.39 10.42 3.31
CA ALA A 8 -10.84 10.35 3.55
C ALA A 8 -11.22 9.60 4.84
N GLY A 9 -10.25 9.02 5.56
CA GLY A 9 -10.49 8.32 6.82
C GLY A 9 -11.07 6.92 6.65
N VAL A 10 -10.84 6.26 5.51
CA VAL A 10 -11.27 4.85 5.33
C VAL A 10 -10.60 4.00 6.41
N GLY A 11 -11.41 3.37 7.27
CA GLY A 11 -10.94 2.77 8.52
C GLY A 11 -10.03 1.56 8.35
N ARG A 12 -10.16 0.79 7.26
CA ARG A 12 -9.25 -0.31 6.93
C ARG A 12 -8.91 -0.32 5.45
N LEU A 13 -7.61 -0.37 5.15
CA LEU A 13 -7.07 -0.42 3.80
C LEU A 13 -6.08 -1.58 3.69
N THR A 14 -6.43 -2.54 2.84
CA THR A 14 -5.55 -3.65 2.45
C THR A 14 -4.97 -3.36 1.07
N VAL A 15 -3.65 -3.37 0.96
CA VAL A 15 -2.92 -3.14 -0.30
C VAL A 15 -2.19 -4.41 -0.68
N ILE A 16 -2.32 -4.80 -1.93
CA ILE A 16 -1.73 -6.01 -2.48
C ILE A 16 -0.81 -5.56 -3.60
N ASP A 17 0.50 -5.70 -3.35
CA ASP A 17 1.55 -5.27 -4.27
C ASP A 17 2.81 -6.06 -3.89
N ASP A 18 3.30 -6.87 -4.82
CA ASP A 18 4.49 -7.70 -4.68
C ASP A 18 5.75 -7.07 -5.33
N ASP A 19 5.62 -5.88 -5.94
CA ASP A 19 6.74 -5.16 -6.51
C ASP A 19 7.60 -4.47 -5.43
N VAL A 20 8.83 -4.14 -5.82
CA VAL A 20 9.74 -3.24 -5.09
C VAL A 20 9.73 -1.83 -5.67
N VAL A 21 10.10 -0.84 -4.86
CA VAL A 21 10.17 0.55 -5.32
C VAL A 21 11.38 0.72 -6.24
N SER A 22 11.14 1.16 -7.47
CA SER A 22 12.19 1.49 -8.45
C SER A 22 12.21 2.99 -8.76
N LEU A 23 13.31 3.46 -9.35
CA LEU A 23 13.44 4.86 -9.80
C LEU A 23 12.30 5.27 -10.73
N SER A 24 11.87 4.36 -11.61
CA SER A 24 10.77 4.60 -12.55
C SER A 24 9.40 4.78 -11.89
N ASN A 25 9.26 4.43 -10.60
CA ASN A 25 8.02 4.69 -9.88
C ASN A 25 7.93 6.16 -9.44
N LEU A 26 9.07 6.83 -9.21
CA LEU A 26 9.07 8.18 -8.62
C LEU A 26 8.35 9.22 -9.47
N GLN A 27 8.46 9.13 -10.80
CA GLN A 27 7.80 10.09 -11.70
C GLN A 27 6.28 9.86 -11.86
N ARG A 28 5.75 8.72 -11.40
CA ARG A 28 4.33 8.32 -11.63
C ARG A 28 3.55 8.07 -10.34
N GLN A 29 4.25 7.79 -9.24
CA GLN A 29 3.69 7.36 -7.98
C GLN A 29 4.17 8.29 -6.87
N VAL A 30 3.43 9.40 -6.71
CA VAL A 30 3.72 10.51 -5.76
C VAL A 30 3.85 10.09 -4.29
N ILE A 31 3.43 8.87 -3.97
CA ILE A 31 3.51 8.29 -2.64
C ILE A 31 4.94 7.87 -2.25
N TYR A 32 5.83 7.67 -3.23
CA TYR A 32 7.24 7.32 -3.00
C TYR A 32 8.15 8.54 -3.20
N ARG A 33 9.29 8.52 -2.50
CA ARG A 33 10.37 9.52 -2.60
C ARG A 33 11.72 8.83 -2.80
N MET A 34 12.76 9.59 -3.14
CA MET A 34 14.15 9.09 -3.24
C MET A 34 14.58 8.24 -2.03
N LYS A 35 14.24 8.67 -0.80
CA LYS A 35 14.53 7.92 0.45
C LYS A 35 13.81 6.56 0.59
N THR A 36 12.92 6.24 -0.34
CA THR A 36 12.15 4.99 -0.40
C THR A 36 12.65 4.07 -1.50
N LEU A 37 13.66 4.49 -2.28
CA LEU A 37 14.36 3.64 -3.23
C LEU A 37 15.20 2.64 -2.44
N ASP A 38 14.74 1.40 -2.47
CA ASP A 38 15.30 0.29 -1.73
C ASP A 38 14.84 -0.96 -2.48
N ALA A 39 15.80 -1.66 -3.12
CA ALA A 39 15.52 -2.84 -3.92
C ALA A 39 15.07 -4.05 -3.09
N THR A 40 15.21 -3.98 -1.76
CA THR A 40 14.80 -5.03 -0.81
C THR A 40 13.47 -4.71 -0.13
N ARG A 41 13.01 -3.46 -0.23
CA ARG A 41 11.80 -2.99 0.42
C ARG A 41 10.64 -3.01 -0.56
N PRO A 42 9.61 -3.78 -0.24
CA PRO A 42 8.42 -3.85 -1.07
C PRO A 42 7.75 -2.49 -1.14
N LYS A 43 6.91 -2.29 -2.16
CA LYS A 43 6.08 -1.11 -2.42
C LYS A 43 5.01 -0.89 -1.35
N TRP A 44 5.41 -0.78 -0.09
CA TRP A 44 4.54 -0.51 1.04
C TRP A 44 4.78 0.88 1.62
N PRO A 45 3.92 1.86 1.31
CA PRO A 45 4.12 3.24 1.71
C PRO A 45 3.56 3.54 3.12
N ARG A 46 3.93 2.70 4.10
CA ARG A 46 3.42 2.80 5.49
C ARG A 46 3.47 4.22 6.02
N ASN A 47 4.65 4.84 5.92
CA ASN A 47 4.91 6.14 6.52
C ASN A 47 4.10 7.24 5.83
N ALA A 48 3.92 7.17 4.50
CA ALA A 48 3.14 8.17 3.77
C ALA A 48 1.65 8.09 4.15
N CYS A 49 1.11 6.87 4.25
CA CYS A 49 -0.29 6.66 4.63
C CYS A 49 -0.57 7.04 6.09
N LEU A 50 0.29 6.65 7.04
CA LEU A 50 0.13 6.99 8.46
C LEU A 50 0.25 8.50 8.73
N THR A 51 0.95 9.25 7.87
CA THR A 51 1.03 10.71 8.00
C THR A 51 -0.31 11.38 7.70
N LEU A 52 -1.19 10.76 6.91
CA LEU A 52 -2.46 11.35 6.48
C LEU A 52 -3.61 11.08 7.44
N THR A 53 -3.55 10.01 8.22
CA THR A 53 -4.65 9.60 9.10
C THR A 53 -4.13 8.71 10.22
N PRO A 54 -4.43 9.02 11.50
CA PRO A 54 -4.04 8.17 12.62
C PRO A 54 -5.02 7.01 12.83
N ILE A 55 -6.21 7.03 12.22
CA ILE A 55 -7.30 6.08 12.50
C ILE A 55 -7.37 4.91 11.53
N SER A 56 -6.70 5.00 10.37
CA SER A 56 -6.79 3.95 9.36
C SER A 56 -5.84 2.80 9.67
N THR A 57 -6.37 1.59 9.66
CA THR A 57 -5.59 0.36 9.74
C THR A 57 -5.11 -0.05 8.35
N PHE A 58 -3.82 -0.36 8.25
CA PHE A 58 -3.12 -0.57 6.99
C PHE A 58 -2.47 -1.96 6.96
N MET A 59 -2.93 -2.82 6.04
CA MET A 59 -2.39 -4.17 5.81
C MET A 59 -1.76 -4.25 4.41
N SER A 60 -0.63 -4.97 4.31
CA SER A 60 0.04 -5.24 3.04
C SER A 60 0.17 -6.74 2.81
N ILE A 61 -0.21 -7.17 1.61
CA ILE A 61 0.01 -8.54 1.09
C ILE A 61 1.07 -8.43 0.01
N ARG A 62 2.15 -9.21 0.15
CA ARG A 62 3.39 -9.11 -0.64
C ARG A 62 3.56 -10.22 -1.68
N HIS A 63 2.46 -10.84 -2.06
CA HIS A 63 2.39 -11.83 -3.11
C HIS A 63 1.11 -11.57 -3.91
N ALA A 64 1.15 -11.91 -5.19
CA ALA A 64 -0.05 -11.97 -6.00
C ALA A 64 -1.09 -12.89 -5.33
N LEU A 65 -2.37 -12.51 -5.39
CA LEU A 65 -3.43 -13.35 -4.88
C LEU A 65 -3.79 -14.45 -5.86
N GLU A 66 -3.73 -15.67 -5.36
CA GLU A 66 -4.33 -16.82 -6.04
C GLU A 66 -5.86 -16.67 -6.06
N PRO A 67 -6.55 -17.20 -7.10
CA PRO A 67 -7.99 -17.05 -7.29
C PRO A 67 -8.82 -17.38 -6.03
N GLU A 68 -8.46 -18.45 -5.33
CA GLU A 68 -9.12 -18.93 -4.11
C GLU A 68 -8.97 -17.96 -2.91
N GLN A 69 -7.90 -17.17 -2.86
CA GLN A 69 -7.64 -16.21 -1.78
C GLN A 69 -8.43 -14.91 -1.95
N ARG A 70 -8.86 -14.58 -3.18
CA ARG A 70 -9.51 -13.31 -3.52
C ARG A 70 -10.85 -13.11 -2.80
N LEU A 71 -11.67 -14.15 -2.72
CA LEU A 71 -13.01 -14.07 -2.13
C LEU A 71 -12.97 -13.98 -0.60
N GLY A 72 -11.97 -14.61 0.03
CA GLY A 72 -11.84 -14.66 1.49
C GLY A 72 -11.34 -13.35 2.13
N LEU A 73 -10.67 -12.48 1.37
CA LEU A 73 -10.09 -11.24 1.90
C LEU A 73 -11.12 -10.11 2.07
N ALA A 74 -12.17 -10.08 1.24
CA ALA A 74 -13.23 -9.07 1.33
C ALA A 74 -14.15 -9.29 2.54
N GLN A 75 -14.18 -10.50 3.10
CA GLN A 75 -15.09 -10.90 4.18
C GLN A 75 -14.44 -10.87 5.57
N ARG A 76 -13.15 -10.51 5.68
CA ARG A 76 -12.47 -10.42 6.97
C ARG A 76 -12.85 -9.11 7.68
N PRO A 77 -13.32 -9.19 8.94
CA PRO A 77 -13.87 -8.07 9.69
C PRO A 77 -12.82 -7.03 10.04
#